data_AF-A0A2G8N1V8-F1
#
_entry.id   AF-A0A2G8N1V8-F1
#
_cell.length_a   1.000
_cell.length_b   1.000
_cell.length_c   1.000
_cell.angle_alpha   90.00
_cell.angle_beta   90.00
_cell.angle_gamma   90.00
#
_symmetry.space_group_name_H-M   'P 1'
#
loop_
_entity.id
_entity.type
_entity.pdbx_description
1 polymer ?
#
loop_
_entity_poly.entity_id
_entity_poly.type
_entity_poly.pdbx_seq_one_letter_code
_entity_poly.pdbx_strand_id
1 'polypeptide(L)'
;MTAPPGKRAGKVLMIVAWAAGLFLATRFFGQWEDHERNPNTQVQSSHGDGFIELRLLSNGQGHFVLDGAINGQGVHFMLDTGATDVAIPESLANDLDLQRGSPVMLSTANGRTEGYRTRLSTLQLGDIRLQNVRALVVPGLDGHTVLLGMSALKQLEFTQRGGTMLLRQNLK
;
A
#
# COMPACT_ATOMS: atom_id res chain seq x y z
N MET A 1 -13.98 49.45 40.89
CA MET A 1 -14.78 48.61 39.97
C MET A 1 -14.13 47.25 39.85
N THR A 2 -14.61 46.25 40.60
CA THR A 2 -14.06 44.89 40.65
C THR A 2 -14.70 44.03 39.56
N ALA A 3 -13.89 43.46 38.66
CA ALA A 3 -14.39 42.59 37.59
C ALA A 3 -15.11 41.35 38.18
N PRO A 4 -16.25 40.91 37.62
CA PRO A 4 -17.04 39.83 38.22
C PRO A 4 -16.26 38.50 38.20
N PRO A 5 -16.31 37.70 39.27
CA PRO A 5 -15.64 36.41 39.33
C PRO A 5 -16.26 35.47 38.27
N GLY A 6 -15.43 34.77 37.51
CA GLY A 6 -15.88 33.77 36.52
C GLY A 6 -15.46 34.03 35.07
N LYS A 7 -15.13 35.28 34.70
CA LYS A 7 -14.70 35.59 33.31
C LYS A 7 -13.41 34.87 32.89
N ARG A 8 -12.47 34.66 33.82
CA ARG A 8 -11.22 33.91 33.55
C ARG A 8 -11.46 32.41 33.44
N ALA A 9 -12.28 31.83 34.33
CA ALA A 9 -12.62 30.42 34.31
C ALA A 9 -13.36 30.01 33.03
N GLY A 10 -14.34 30.82 32.59
CA GLY A 10 -15.04 30.59 31.32
C GLY A 10 -14.12 30.67 30.09
N LYS A 11 -13.15 31.60 30.10
CA LYS A 11 -12.18 31.73 29.00
C LYS A 11 -11.20 30.56 28.94
N VAL A 12 -10.77 30.04 30.10
CA VAL A 12 -9.95 28.82 30.18
C VAL A 12 -10.73 27.60 29.73
N LEU A 13 -11.98 27.43 30.19
CA LEU A 13 -12.85 26.32 29.78
C LEU A 13 -13.08 26.32 28.26
N MET A 14 -13.28 27.50 27.66
CA MET A 14 -13.46 27.65 26.21
C MET A 14 -12.19 27.28 25.44
N ILE A 15 -11.01 27.66 25.92
CA ILE A 15 -9.72 27.28 25.29
C ILE A 15 -9.51 25.76 25.37
N VAL A 16 -9.80 25.15 26.52
CA VAL A 16 -9.72 23.69 26.70
C VAL A 16 -10.70 22.97 25.78
N ALA A 17 -11.93 23.46 25.65
CA ALA A 17 -12.92 22.90 24.73
C ALA A 17 -12.48 22.99 23.26
N TRP A 18 -11.92 24.13 22.83
CA TRP A 18 -11.36 24.27 21.49
C TRP A 18 -10.14 23.37 21.25
N ALA A 19 -9.24 23.26 22.22
CA ALA A 19 -8.08 22.38 22.12
C ALA A 19 -8.49 20.90 22.05
N ALA A 20 -9.45 20.47 22.88
CA ALA A 20 -10.02 19.13 22.83
C ALA A 20 -10.76 18.87 21.51
N GLY A 21 -11.50 19.86 21.00
CA GLY A 21 -12.18 19.79 19.71
C GLY A 21 -11.20 19.64 18.55
N LEU A 22 -10.12 20.42 18.52
CA LEU A 22 -9.05 20.30 17.53
C LEU A 22 -8.32 18.95 17.63
N PHE A 23 -8.03 18.49 18.85
CA PHE A 23 -7.44 17.17 19.07
C PHE A 23 -8.33 16.05 18.51
N LEU A 24 -9.63 16.06 18.84
CA LEU A 24 -10.58 15.09 18.30
C LEU A 24 -10.72 15.19 16.78
N ALA A 25 -10.75 16.42 16.24
CA ALA A 25 -10.80 16.65 14.80
C ALA A 25 -9.57 16.08 14.10
N THR A 26 -8.35 16.34 14.58
CA THR A 26 -7.12 15.77 14.00
C THR A 26 -7.11 14.23 14.04
N ARG A 27 -7.63 13.62 15.11
CA ARG A 27 -7.76 12.16 15.22
C ARG A 27 -8.82 11.60 14.26
N PHE A 28 -9.93 12.31 14.09
CA PHE A 28 -11.02 11.91 13.20
C PHE A 28 -10.66 12.08 11.72
N PHE A 29 -10.08 13.23 11.34
CA PHE A 29 -9.61 13.48 9.97
C PHE A 29 -8.47 12.53 9.58
N GLY A 30 -7.55 12.22 10.49
CA GLY A 30 -6.49 11.24 10.21
C GLY A 30 -7.04 9.84 9.89
N GLN A 31 -8.08 9.39 10.60
CA GLN A 31 -8.71 8.09 10.30
C GLN A 31 -9.53 8.08 9.00
N TRP A 32 -10.06 9.23 8.57
CA TRP A 32 -10.76 9.35 7.28
C TRP A 32 -9.78 9.25 6.12
N GLU A 33 -8.62 9.91 6.22
CA GLU A 33 -7.60 9.96 5.17
C GLU A 33 -7.00 8.59 4.85
N ASP A 34 -6.85 7.72 5.85
CA ASP A 34 -6.35 6.36 5.66
C ASP A 34 -7.31 5.46 4.85
N HIS A 35 -8.63 5.64 5.04
CA HIS A 35 -9.64 4.88 4.29
C HIS A 35 -9.72 5.30 2.82
N GLU A 36 -9.49 6.58 2.53
CA GLU A 36 -9.44 7.07 1.15
C GLU A 36 -8.18 6.60 0.40
N ARG A 37 -7.10 6.25 1.11
CA ARG A 37 -5.85 5.79 0.50
C ARG A 37 -5.89 4.33 0.06
N ASN A 38 -6.45 3.45 0.90
CA ASN A 38 -6.60 2.03 0.60
C ASN A 38 -8.04 1.55 0.86
N PRO A 39 -8.91 1.50 -0.17
CA PRO A 39 -10.26 0.95 -0.02
C PRO A 39 -10.29 -0.59 0.08
N ASN A 40 -9.13 -1.27 0.00
CA ASN A 40 -8.99 -2.72 -0.04
C ASN A 40 -8.24 -3.28 1.18
N THR A 41 -8.47 -2.73 2.39
CA THR A 41 -7.86 -3.25 3.64
C THR A 41 -8.39 -4.64 4.02
N GLN A 42 -9.62 -4.96 3.63
CA GLN A 42 -10.20 -6.30 3.75
C GLN A 42 -10.50 -6.84 2.36
N VAL A 43 -9.48 -7.40 1.73
CA VAL A 43 -9.62 -7.98 0.40
C VAL A 43 -10.50 -9.23 0.45
N GLN A 44 -11.61 -9.22 -0.28
CA GLN A 44 -12.50 -10.37 -0.38
C GLN A 44 -12.02 -11.30 -1.50
N SER A 45 -11.53 -12.48 -1.12
CA SER A 45 -11.22 -13.55 -2.06
C SER A 45 -12.46 -14.42 -2.31
N SER A 46 -12.78 -14.63 -3.58
CA SER A 46 -13.79 -15.57 -4.03
C SER A 46 -13.11 -16.82 -4.59
N HIS A 47 -13.67 -17.99 -4.29
CA HIS A 47 -13.17 -19.27 -4.78
C HIS A 47 -14.19 -19.82 -5.77
N GLY A 48 -13.74 -20.06 -7.00
CA GLY A 48 -14.52 -20.73 -8.03
C GLY A 48 -13.95 -22.10 -8.35
N ASP A 49 -14.58 -22.81 -9.29
CA ASP A 49 -14.09 -24.11 -9.77
C ASP A 49 -12.73 -23.96 -10.46
N GLY A 50 -11.65 -24.25 -9.72
CA GLY A 50 -10.28 -24.20 -10.21
C GLY A 50 -9.67 -22.80 -10.27
N PHE A 51 -10.21 -21.80 -9.58
CA PHE A 51 -9.58 -20.48 -9.50
C PHE A 51 -9.85 -19.74 -8.19
N ILE A 52 -8.94 -18.83 -7.84
CA ILE A 52 -9.10 -17.83 -6.78
C ILE A 52 -9.20 -16.47 -7.44
N GLU A 53 -10.19 -15.68 -7.07
CA GLU A 53 -10.42 -14.33 -7.59
C GLU A 53 -10.41 -13.30 -6.47
N LEU A 54 -9.79 -12.15 -6.74
CA LEU A 54 -9.68 -11.01 -5.86
C LEU A 54 -10.29 -9.80 -6.55
N ARG A 55 -11.24 -9.15 -5.88
CA ARG A 55 -11.84 -7.90 -6.37
C ARG A 55 -11.26 -6.71 -5.62
N LEU A 56 -10.73 -5.76 -6.39
CA LEU A 56 -10.13 -4.52 -5.90
C LEU A 56 -10.91 -3.31 -6.40
N LEU A 57 -11.02 -2.30 -5.54
CA LEU A 57 -11.54 -0.98 -5.86
C LEU A 57 -10.39 0.01 -6.02
N SER A 58 -10.50 0.92 -6.96
CA SER A 58 -9.56 2.04 -7.06
C SER A 58 -9.79 3.02 -5.91
N ASN A 59 -8.73 3.58 -5.38
CA ASN A 59 -8.78 4.69 -4.43
C ASN A 59 -9.21 6.01 -5.12
N GLY A 60 -9.31 7.10 -4.35
CA GLY A 60 -9.72 8.42 -4.89
C GLY A 60 -8.81 8.97 -6.00
N GLN A 61 -7.57 8.45 -6.11
CA GLN A 61 -6.60 8.82 -7.14
C GLN A 61 -6.66 7.90 -8.38
N GLY A 62 -7.52 6.88 -8.38
CA GLY A 62 -7.62 5.89 -9.45
C GLY A 62 -6.59 4.75 -9.36
N HIS A 63 -5.82 4.67 -8.28
CA HIS A 63 -4.84 3.59 -8.07
C HIS A 63 -5.49 2.40 -7.34
N PHE A 64 -5.04 1.19 -7.68
CA PHE A 64 -5.41 -0.01 -6.95
C PHE A 64 -4.34 -0.28 -5.89
N VAL A 65 -4.68 -0.01 -4.64
CA VAL A 65 -3.83 -0.24 -3.47
C VAL A 65 -4.44 -1.37 -2.66
N LEU A 66 -3.63 -2.28 -2.15
CA LEU A 66 -4.10 -3.40 -1.32
C LEU A 66 -3.03 -3.83 -0.33
N ASP A 67 -3.48 -4.44 0.75
CA ASP A 67 -2.57 -5.08 1.70
C ASP A 67 -2.32 -6.53 1.29
N GLY A 68 -1.10 -7.01 1.55
CA GLY A 68 -0.72 -8.38 1.25
C GLY A 68 0.55 -8.77 2.01
N ALA A 69 1.24 -9.79 1.53
CA ALA A 69 2.48 -10.23 2.16
C ALA A 69 3.57 -10.61 1.14
N ILE A 70 4.82 -10.34 1.51
CA ILE A 70 6.02 -10.85 0.84
C ILE A 70 6.73 -11.75 1.83
N ASN A 71 7.02 -13.00 1.42
CA ASN A 71 7.69 -13.99 2.27
C ASN A 71 7.03 -14.15 3.67
N GLY A 72 5.71 -13.96 3.75
CA GLY A 72 4.93 -14.06 4.99
C GLY A 72 4.89 -12.78 5.84
N GLN A 73 5.59 -11.72 5.46
CA GLN A 73 5.59 -10.44 6.16
C GLN A 73 4.64 -9.45 5.47
N GLY A 74 3.84 -8.72 6.25
CA GLY A 74 2.81 -7.81 5.76
C GLY A 74 3.40 -6.58 5.06
N VAL A 75 2.88 -6.24 3.88
CA VAL A 75 3.28 -5.07 3.10
C VAL A 75 2.08 -4.43 2.39
N HIS A 76 2.24 -3.16 2.02
CA HIS A 76 1.28 -2.46 1.17
C HIS A 76 1.71 -2.56 -0.29
N PHE A 77 0.78 -2.92 -1.16
CA PHE A 77 0.99 -2.99 -2.60
C PHE A 77 0.21 -1.91 -3.32
N MET A 78 0.80 -1.37 -4.39
CA MET A 78 0.10 -0.59 -5.40
C MET A 78 0.30 -1.26 -6.75
N LEU A 79 -0.77 -1.42 -7.50
CA LEU A 79 -0.71 -2.03 -8.82
C LEU A 79 -0.12 -1.07 -9.86
N ASP A 80 0.89 -1.53 -10.59
CA ASP A 80 1.57 -0.74 -11.62
C ASP A 80 1.84 -1.62 -12.86
N THR A 81 0.91 -1.57 -13.83
CA THR A 81 1.04 -2.31 -15.10
C THR A 81 2.14 -1.77 -16.00
N GLY A 82 2.68 -0.58 -15.72
CA GLY A 82 3.81 0.01 -16.44
C GLY A 82 5.18 -0.54 -15.99
N ALA A 83 5.24 -1.15 -14.80
CA ALA A 83 6.47 -1.72 -14.26
C ALA A 83 6.73 -3.13 -14.81
N THR A 84 7.98 -3.43 -15.20
CA THR A 84 8.36 -4.75 -15.70
C THR A 84 8.48 -5.79 -14.58
N ASP A 85 9.10 -5.41 -13.47
CA ASP A 85 9.30 -6.25 -12.29
C ASP A 85 8.64 -5.61 -11.07
N VAL A 86 8.40 -6.39 -10.01
CA VAL A 86 7.92 -5.83 -8.75
C VAL A 86 8.98 -4.88 -8.20
N ALA A 87 8.64 -3.63 -7.89
CA ALA A 87 9.58 -2.66 -7.35
C ALA A 87 9.39 -2.50 -5.84
N ILE A 88 10.47 -2.62 -5.08
CA ILE A 88 10.47 -2.63 -3.62
C ILE A 88 11.38 -1.51 -3.11
N PRO A 89 10.92 -0.64 -2.19
CA PRO A 89 11.78 0.35 -1.54
C PRO A 89 12.93 -0.32 -0.80
N GLU A 90 14.13 0.29 -0.82
CA GLU A 90 15.30 -0.31 -0.17
C GLU A 90 15.14 -0.51 1.34
N SER A 91 14.50 0.42 2.05
CA SER A 91 14.20 0.28 3.48
C SER A 91 13.39 -0.99 3.74
N LEU A 92 12.29 -1.16 3.00
CA LEU A 92 11.42 -2.32 3.13
C LEU A 92 12.12 -3.62 2.72
N ALA A 93 12.97 -3.59 1.70
CA ALA A 93 13.74 -4.76 1.30
C ALA A 93 14.70 -5.24 2.41
N ASN A 94 15.27 -4.31 3.19
CA ASN A 94 16.09 -4.65 4.34
C ASN A 94 15.25 -5.20 5.50
N ASP A 95 14.08 -4.62 5.77
CA ASP A 95 13.15 -5.12 6.81
C ASP A 95 12.65 -6.54 6.52
N LEU A 96 12.41 -6.83 5.24
CA LEU A 96 12.00 -8.14 4.73
C LEU A 96 13.16 -9.16 4.59
N ASP A 97 14.40 -8.74 4.87
CA ASP A 97 15.64 -9.52 4.69
C ASP A 97 15.77 -10.12 3.27
N LEU A 98 15.48 -9.30 2.25
CA LEU A 98 15.52 -9.76 0.86
C LEU A 98 16.95 -9.94 0.37
N GLN A 99 17.21 -11.10 -0.24
CA GLN A 99 18.52 -11.42 -0.80
C GLN A 99 18.93 -10.42 -1.88
N ARG A 100 20.14 -9.87 -1.75
CA ARG A 100 20.74 -9.00 -2.77
C ARG A 100 21.28 -9.85 -3.93
N GLY A 101 20.71 -9.65 -5.12
CA GLY A 101 21.19 -10.24 -6.36
C GLY A 101 22.08 -9.28 -7.15
N SER A 102 22.06 -9.42 -8.48
CA SER A 102 22.90 -8.59 -9.36
C SER A 102 22.49 -7.12 -9.34
N PRO A 103 23.46 -6.18 -9.38
CA PRO A 103 23.16 -4.76 -9.50
C PRO A 103 22.50 -4.46 -10.86
N VAL A 104 21.71 -3.40 -10.90
CA VAL A 104 21.05 -2.92 -12.11
C VAL A 104 20.87 -1.41 -12.06
N MET A 105 21.18 -0.74 -13.17
CA MET A 105 20.92 0.69 -13.31
C MET A 105 19.45 0.92 -13.61
N LEU A 106 18.80 1.71 -12.77
CA LEU A 106 17.39 2.07 -12.85
C LEU A 106 17.24 3.54 -13.24
N SER A 107 16.19 3.85 -13.99
CA SER A 107 15.80 5.23 -14.28
C SER A 107 14.59 5.57 -13.41
N THR A 108 14.76 6.53 -12.51
CA THR A 108 13.72 6.99 -11.58
C THR A 108 13.39 8.46 -11.87
N ALA A 109 12.35 8.99 -11.23
CA ALA A 109 12.01 10.42 -11.31
C ALA A 109 13.16 11.31 -10.82
N ASN A 110 13.96 10.83 -9.86
CA ASN A 110 15.10 11.54 -9.29
C ASN A 110 16.40 11.33 -10.08
N GLY A 111 16.32 10.72 -11.27
CA GLY A 111 17.47 10.41 -12.12
C GLY A 111 17.86 8.93 -12.10
N ARG A 112 19.08 8.64 -12.54
CA ARG A 112 19.60 7.26 -12.58
C ARG A 112 20.12 6.87 -11.21
N THR A 113 19.70 5.71 -10.73
CA THR A 113 20.17 5.12 -9.47
C THR A 113 20.58 3.67 -9.70
N GLU A 114 21.50 3.16 -8.89
CA GLU A 114 21.84 1.74 -8.87
C GLU A 114 20.93 1.03 -7.88
N GLY A 115 20.12 0.10 -8.36
CA GLY A 115 19.37 -0.84 -7.53
C GLY A 115 19.94 -2.25 -7.65
N TYR A 116 19.22 -3.23 -7.14
CA TYR A 116 19.60 -4.64 -7.28
C TYR A 116 18.40 -5.53 -7.55
N ARG A 117 18.63 -6.63 -8.27
CA ARG A 117 17.63 -7.66 -8.49
C ARG A 117 17.47 -8.50 -7.24
N THR A 118 16.25 -8.91 -6.95
CA THR A 118 15.95 -9.89 -5.90
C THR A 118 14.84 -10.83 -6.37
N ARG A 119 14.53 -11.83 -5.54
CA ARG A 119 13.46 -12.77 -5.80
C ARG A 119 12.62 -13.02 -4.57
N LEU A 120 11.31 -12.95 -4.75
CA LEU A 120 10.34 -13.18 -3.71
C LEU A 120 9.95 -14.65 -3.75
N SER A 121 10.18 -15.36 -2.64
CA SER A 121 9.78 -16.75 -2.48
C SER A 121 8.27 -16.87 -2.61
N THR A 122 7.55 -16.01 -1.89
CA THR A 122 6.10 -15.89 -1.96
C THR A 122 5.67 -14.42 -2.01
N LEU A 123 4.65 -14.16 -2.81
CA LEU A 123 3.90 -12.91 -2.83
C LEU A 123 2.42 -13.26 -2.71
N GLN A 124 1.77 -12.77 -1.67
CA GLN A 124 0.39 -13.10 -1.32
C GLN A 124 -0.50 -11.87 -1.39
N LEU A 125 -1.64 -11.98 -2.09
CA LEU A 125 -2.69 -10.96 -2.24
C LEU A 125 -4.05 -11.60 -1.89
N GLY A 126 -4.54 -11.38 -0.67
CA GLY A 126 -5.64 -12.19 -0.15
C GLY A 126 -5.28 -13.68 -0.14
N ASP A 127 -6.10 -14.51 -0.75
CA ASP A 127 -5.84 -15.95 -0.90
C ASP A 127 -4.97 -16.30 -2.13
N ILE A 128 -4.74 -15.35 -3.03
CA ILE A 128 -3.84 -15.54 -4.18
C ILE A 128 -2.41 -15.65 -3.68
N ARG A 129 -1.71 -16.71 -4.07
CA ARG A 129 -0.30 -16.93 -3.72
C ARG A 129 0.55 -17.15 -4.95
N LEU A 130 1.36 -16.15 -5.27
CA LEU A 130 2.37 -16.24 -6.32
C LEU A 130 3.69 -16.71 -5.71
N GLN A 131 4.44 -17.48 -6.50
CA GLN A 131 5.74 -18.00 -6.09
C GLN A 131 6.82 -17.48 -7.03
N ASN A 132 8.03 -17.36 -6.49
CA ASN A 132 9.22 -17.17 -7.31
C ASN A 132 9.17 -15.89 -8.18
N VAL A 133 8.61 -14.82 -7.61
CA VAL A 133 8.35 -13.56 -8.31
C VAL A 133 9.65 -12.76 -8.40
N ARG A 134 9.96 -12.26 -9.60
CA ARG A 134 11.13 -11.39 -9.79
C ARG A 134 10.83 -10.01 -9.24
N ALA A 135 11.80 -9.41 -8.56
CA ALA A 135 11.65 -8.07 -8.04
C ALA A 135 12.95 -7.27 -8.20
N LEU A 136 12.81 -5.96 -8.09
CA LEU A 136 13.87 -4.98 -8.09
C LEU A 136 13.77 -4.20 -6.78
N VAL A 137 14.91 -4.04 -6.11
CA VAL A 137 15.02 -3.11 -5.01
C VAL A 137 15.51 -1.78 -5.57
N VAL A 138 14.74 -0.73 -5.29
CA VAL A 138 14.90 0.60 -5.90
C VAL A 138 15.21 1.61 -4.80
N PRO A 139 16.47 2.09 -4.71
CA PRO A 139 16.81 3.17 -3.80
C PRO A 139 16.10 4.47 -4.19
N GLY A 140 15.64 5.22 -3.19
CA GLY A 140 14.92 6.47 -3.40
C GLY A 140 13.48 6.30 -3.92
N LEU A 141 12.95 5.07 -3.94
CA LEU A 141 11.51 4.86 -4.04
C LEU A 141 10.88 5.27 -2.71
N ASP A 142 10.13 6.37 -2.72
CA ASP A 142 9.54 6.94 -1.52
C ASP A 142 8.41 6.06 -0.98
N GLY A 143 8.35 5.95 0.36
CA GLY A 143 7.29 5.25 1.09
C GLY A 143 7.59 3.78 1.43
N HIS A 144 6.57 3.09 1.94
CA HIS A 144 6.60 1.67 2.30
C HIS A 144 5.69 0.84 1.39
N THR A 145 5.48 1.32 0.16
CA THR A 145 4.56 0.71 -0.82
C THR A 145 5.37 -0.02 -1.89
N VAL A 146 5.01 -1.28 -2.12
CA VAL A 146 5.57 -2.13 -3.18
C VAL A 146 4.78 -1.92 -4.46
N LEU A 147 5.46 -1.70 -5.58
CA LEU A 147 4.80 -1.59 -6.89
C LEU A 147 4.69 -2.98 -7.52
N LEU A 148 3.45 -3.45 -7.73
CA LEU A 148 3.17 -4.72 -8.39
C LEU A 148 3.29 -4.58 -9.91
N GLY A 149 4.48 -4.91 -10.42
CA GLY A 149 4.76 -4.96 -11.86
C GLY A 149 4.37 -6.28 -12.53
N MET A 150 4.62 -6.32 -13.84
CA MET A 150 4.25 -7.42 -14.74
C MET A 150 4.87 -8.77 -14.39
N SER A 151 6.00 -8.82 -13.68
CA SER A 151 6.59 -10.06 -13.17
C SER A 151 5.66 -10.86 -12.23
N ALA A 152 4.77 -10.17 -11.51
CA ALA A 152 3.69 -10.75 -10.72
C ALA A 152 2.41 -10.85 -11.56
N LEU A 153 1.99 -9.74 -12.19
CA LEU A 153 0.70 -9.66 -12.87
C LEU A 153 0.53 -10.65 -14.02
N LYS A 154 1.61 -11.01 -14.73
CA LYS A 154 1.54 -12.02 -15.81
C LYS A 154 1.20 -13.44 -15.32
N GLN A 155 1.30 -13.70 -14.02
CA GLN A 155 0.90 -14.98 -13.41
C GLN A 155 -0.59 -15.01 -13.07
N LEU A 156 -1.28 -13.89 -13.28
CA LEU A 156 -2.69 -13.69 -13.00
C LEU A 156 -3.42 -13.32 -14.29
N GLU A 157 -4.68 -13.72 -14.37
CA GLU A 157 -5.62 -13.05 -15.25
C GLU A 157 -6.09 -11.77 -14.55
N PHE A 158 -6.18 -10.66 -15.27
CA PHE A 158 -6.72 -9.44 -14.69
C PHE A 158 -7.66 -8.72 -15.65
N THR A 159 -8.68 -8.09 -15.10
CA THR A 159 -9.64 -7.27 -15.86
C THR A 159 -9.93 -6.00 -15.09
N GLN A 160 -9.88 -4.85 -15.77
CA GLN A 160 -10.19 -3.56 -15.17
C GLN A 160 -11.42 -2.96 -15.86
N ARG A 161 -12.43 -2.57 -15.07
CA ARG A 161 -13.64 -1.91 -15.56
C ARG A 161 -14.24 -1.00 -14.51
N GLY A 162 -14.47 0.27 -14.84
CA GLY A 162 -15.24 1.20 -14.00
C GLY A 162 -14.72 1.35 -12.57
N GLY A 163 -13.40 1.52 -12.38
CA GLY A 163 -12.79 1.65 -11.05
C GLY A 163 -12.72 0.34 -10.26
N THR A 164 -13.08 -0.79 -10.85
CA THR A 164 -12.90 -2.13 -10.27
C THR A 164 -11.85 -2.89 -11.05
N MET A 165 -11.02 -3.65 -10.33
CA MET A 165 -10.11 -4.62 -10.90
C MET A 165 -10.38 -6.01 -10.34
N LEU A 166 -10.42 -7.00 -11.21
CA LEU A 166 -10.43 -8.41 -10.85
C LEU A 166 -9.05 -8.98 -11.12
N LEU A 167 -8.47 -9.66 -10.12
CA LEU A 167 -7.27 -10.47 -10.26
C LEU A 167 -7.68 -11.93 -10.06
N ARG A 168 -7.29 -12.83 -10.96
CA ARG A 168 -7.63 -14.23 -10.90
C ARG A 168 -6.39 -15.10 -11.03
N GLN A 169 -6.24 -16.03 -10.11
CA GLN A 169 -5.26 -17.11 -10.16
C GLN A 169 -5.96 -18.41 -10.49
N ASN A 170 -5.59 -19.04 -11.60
CA ASN A 170 -6.06 -20.39 -11.93
C ASN A 170 -5.26 -21.43 -11.13
N LEU A 171 -5.99 -22.30 -10.43
CA LEU A 171 -5.48 -23.47 -9.73
C LEU A 171 -5.50 -24.63 -10.72
N LYS A 172 -4.38 -24.86 -11.39
CA LYS A 172 -4.20 -26.04 -12.23
C LYS A 172 -3.94 -27.28 -11.38
#